data_AF-A0A434EHQ1-F1
#
_entry.id   AF-A0A434EHQ1-F1
#
_cell.length_a   1.000
_cell.length_b   1.000
_cell.length_c   1.000
_cell.angle_alpha   90.00
_cell.angle_beta   90.00
_cell.angle_gamma   90.00
#
_symmetry.space_group_name_H-M   'P 1'
#
loop_
_entity.id
_entity.type
_entity.pdbx_description
1 polymer ?
#
loop_
_entity_poly.entity_id
_entity_poly.type
_entity_poly.pdbx_seq_one_letter_code
_entity_poly.pdbx_strand_id
1 'polypeptide(L)' 'MTTTVKVHVNGNYRATVQHIVDGKPNGEPVQVNPQEEKYFTAYHGKANSFDVTEEYLGEKVPE' A
#
# COMPACT_ATOMS: atom_id res chain seq x y z
N MET A 1 17.00 7.99 -12.22
CA MET A 1 17.01 6.83 -11.31
C MET A 1 15.61 6.69 -10.74
N THR A 2 15.00 5.51 -10.83
CA THR A 2 13.66 5.22 -10.31
C THR A 2 13.80 4.31 -9.09
N THR A 3 13.12 4.65 -8.00
CA THR A 3 13.02 3.78 -6.82
C THR A 3 11.59 3.27 -6.76
N THR A 4 11.41 1.97 -6.62
CA THR A 4 10.10 1.35 -6.52
C THR A 4 9.91 0.82 -5.10
N VAL A 5 8.80 1.19 -4.47
CA VAL A 5 8.37 0.64 -3.19
C VAL A 5 7.33 -0.44 -3.47
N LYS A 6 7.55 -1.61 -2.89
CA LYS A 6 6.65 -2.76 -3.01
C LYS A 6 5.93 -2.98 -1.68
N VAL A 7 4.61 -3.07 -1.74
CA VAL A 7 3.78 -3.42 -0.59
C VAL A 7 3.17 -4.79 -0.85
N HIS A 8 3.28 -5.65 0.15
CA HIS A 8 2.73 -7.00 0.15
C HIS A 8 1.95 -7.21 1.44
N VAL A 9 0.76 -7.79 1.32
CA VAL A 9 -0.14 -8.06 2.46
C VAL A 9 -0.34 -9.56 2.61
N ASN A 10 -0.12 -10.06 3.82
CA ASN A 10 -0.21 -11.47 4.18
C ASN A 10 -1.46 -11.78 5.00
N GLY A 11 -1.82 -13.06 5.04
CA GLY A 11 -2.97 -13.54 5.81
C GLY A 11 -4.29 -13.01 5.25
N ASN A 12 -5.32 -12.92 6.11
CA ASN A 12 -6.65 -12.47 5.72
C ASN A 12 -6.82 -10.95 5.97
N TYR A 13 -5.82 -10.15 5.61
CA TYR A 13 -5.84 -8.70 5.78
C TYR A 13 -5.90 -8.01 4.42
N ARG A 14 -6.54 -6.84 4.40
CA ARG A 14 -6.43 -5.86 3.32
C ARG A 14 -5.74 -4.62 3.85
N ALA A 15 -4.81 -4.06 3.09
CA ALA A 15 -4.22 -2.76 3.40
C ALA A 15 -4.75 -1.69 2.44
N THR A 16 -4.92 -0.47 2.94
CA THR A 16 -5.07 0.74 2.13
C THR A 16 -3.82 1.58 2.32
N VAL A 17 -3.18 1.94 1.21
CA VAL A 17 -1.90 2.67 1.20
C VAL A 17 -2.09 4.02 0.52
N GLN A 18 -1.84 5.11 1.23
CA GLN A 18 -1.77 6.45 0.66
C GLN A 18 -0.30 6.85 0.49
N HIS A 19 0.11 7.10 -0.76
CA HIS A 19 1.42 7.70 -1.03
C HIS A 19 1.36 9.20 -0.75
N ILE A 20 2.31 9.72 0.00
CA ILE A 20 2.45 11.12 0.34
C ILE A 20 3.78 11.62 -0.23
N VAL A 21 3.71 12.74 -0.96
CA VAL A 21 4.87 13.39 -1.58
C VAL A 21 4.93 14.83 -1.10
N ASP A 22 6.06 15.22 -0.51
CA ASP A 22 6.28 16.55 0.09
C ASP A 22 5.16 16.95 1.07
N GLY A 23 4.69 15.98 1.88
CA GLY A 23 3.66 16.17 2.89
C GLY A 23 2.22 16.25 2.36
N LYS A 24 1.99 15.98 1.08
CA LYS A 24 0.65 15.98 0.47
C LYS A 24 0.28 14.60 -0.12
N PRO A 25 -1.00 14.20 -0.05
CA PRO A 25 -1.48 13.02 -0.77
C PRO A 25 -1.15 13.10 -2.26
N ASN A 26 -0.58 12.02 -2.78
CA ASN A 26 -0.24 11.87 -4.18
C ASN A 26 -1.12 10.78 -4.82
N GLY A 27 -2.19 11.21 -5.47
CA GLY A 27 -3.20 10.31 -6.03
C GLY A 27 -4.11 9.69 -4.97
N GLU A 28 -4.98 8.81 -5.43
CA GLU A 28 -5.94 8.10 -4.59
C GLU A 28 -5.26 6.99 -3.75
N PRO A 29 -5.80 6.69 -2.55
CA PRO A 29 -5.38 5.54 -1.77
C PRO A 29 -5.54 4.23 -2.57
N VAL A 30 -4.56 3.34 -2.47
CA VAL A 30 -4.55 2.07 -3.18
C VAL A 30 -4.83 0.94 -2.21
N GLN A 31 -5.82 0.11 -2.52
CA GLN A 31 -6.07 -1.13 -1.78
C GLN A 31 -5.17 -2.26 -2.26
N VAL A 32 -4.62 -3.00 -1.30
CA VAL A 32 -3.80 -4.20 -1.50
C VAL A 32 -4.52 -5.36 -0.82
N ASN A 33 -5.04 -6.29 -1.62
CA ASN A 33 -5.78 -7.44 -1.10
C ASN A 33 -4.85 -8.52 -0.53
N PRO A 34 -5.39 -9.50 0.22
CA PRO A 34 -4.64 -10.68 0.64
C PRO A 34 -3.85 -11.30 -0.51
N GLN A 35 -2.57 -11.61 -0.27
CA GLN A 35 -1.67 -12.27 -1.23
C GLN A 35 -1.40 -11.45 -2.50
N GLU A 36 -1.82 -10.18 -2.54
CA GLU A 36 -1.53 -9.26 -3.64
C GLU A 36 -0.22 -8.51 -3.39
N GLU A 37 0.37 -8.03 -4.49
CA GLU A 37 1.51 -7.12 -4.46
C GLU A 37 1.17 -5.86 -5.26
N LYS A 38 1.41 -4.70 -4.65
CA LYS A 38 1.31 -3.41 -5.33
C LYS A 38 2.64 -2.67 -5.29
N TYR A 39 2.85 -1.86 -6.32
CA TYR A 39 4.08 -1.13 -6.54
C TYR A 39 3.79 0.37 -6.58
N PHE A 40 4.60 1.15 -5.90
CA PHE A 40 4.54 2.61 -5.87
C PHE A 40 5.87 3.18 -6.36
N THR A 41 5.82 4.24 -7.15
CA THR A 41 7.03 4.93 -7.60
C THR A 41 7.40 5.99 -6.58
N ALA A 42 8.62 5.90 -6.02
CA ALA A 42 9.19 6.99 -5.23
C ALA A 42 9.87 8.01 -6.16
N TYR A 43 9.51 9.28 -5.98
CA TYR A 43 10.01 10.37 -6.81
C TYR A 43 11.34 10.91 -6.26
N HIS A 44 12.35 11.00 -7.12
CA HIS A 44 13.67 11.49 -6.73
C HIS A 44 13.64 13.00 -6.40
N GLY A 45 14.42 13.41 -5.40
CA GLY A 45 14.46 14.80 -4.93
C GLY A 45 13.21 15.25 -4.16
N LYS A 46 12.35 14.29 -3.78
CA LYS A 46 11.11 14.53 -3.04
C LYS A 46 11.11 13.74 -1.74
N ALA A 47 10.45 14.27 -0.71
CA ALA A 47 10.16 13.48 0.49
C ALA A 47 9.02 12.53 0.17
N ASN A 48 9.26 11.21 0.26
CA ASN A 48 8.25 10.18 0.01
C ASN A 48 7.92 9.48 1.32
N SER A 49 6.64 9.46 1.70
CA SER A 49 6.13 8.70 2.85
C SER A 49 4.87 7.93 2.44
N PHE A 50 4.50 6.91 3.22
CA PHE A 50 3.35 6.07 2.96
C PHE A 50 2.56 5.89 4.25
N ASP A 51 1.28 6.25 4.21
CA ASP A 51 0.35 5.95 5.29
C ASP A 51 -0.36 4.64 4.96
N VAL A 52 -0.34 3.70 5.91
CA VAL A 52 -0.88 2.36 5.73
C VAL A 52 -1.89 2.08 6.83
N THR A 53 -3.11 1.70 6.43
CA THR A 53 -4.16 1.22 7.34
C THR A 53 -4.58 -0.18 6.94
N GLU A 54 -4.81 -1.05 7.92
CA GLU A 54 -5.14 -2.46 7.70
C GLU A 54 -6.54 -2.79 8.19
N GLU A 55 -7.18 -3.74 7.51
CA GLU A 55 -8.50 -4.27 7.84
C GLU A 55 -8.44 -5.80 7.81
N TYR A 56 -8.90 -6.43 8.89
CA TYR A 56 -9.07 -7.87 8.95
C TYR A 56 -10.34 -8.30 8.23
N LEU A 57 -10.24 -9.19 7.25
CA LEU A 57 -11.35 -9.64 6.42
C LEU A 57 -12.09 -10.88 6.99
N GLY A 58 -11.66 -11.40 8.13
CA GLY A 58 -12.20 -12.64 8.71
C GLY A 58 -11.48 -13.90 8.22
N GLU A 59 -11.77 -15.03 8.86
CA GLU A 59 -11.28 -16.33 8.38
C GLU A 59 -12.16 -16.78 7.20
N LYS A 60 -11.55 -17.26 6.11
CA LYS A 60 -12.29 -18.01 5.09
C LYS A 60 -12.88 -19.23 5.78
N VAL A 61 -14.20 -19.28 5.93
CA VAL A 61 -14.89 -20.49 6.38
C VAL A 61 -14.57 -21.57 5.33
N PRO A 62 -13.97 -22.72 5.70
CA PRO A 62 -13.83 -23.82 4.77
C PRO A 62 -15.23 -24.30 4.37
N GLU A 63 -15.55 -24.25 3.08
CA GLU A 63 -16.72 -24.97 2.52
C GLU A 63 -16.49 -26.50 2.57
#